data_AF-A0A0G1R525-F1
#
_entry.id   AF-A0A0G1R525-F1
#
_cell.length_a   1.000
_cell.length_b   1.000
_cell.length_c   1.000
_cell.angle_alpha   90.00
_cell.angle_beta   90.00
_cell.angle_gamma   90.00
#
_symmetry.space_group_name_H-M   'P 1'
#
loop_
_entity.id
_entity.type
_entity.pdbx_description
1 polymer ?
#
loop_
_entity_poly.entity_id
_entity_poly.type
_entity_poly.pdbx_seq_one_letter_code
_entity_poly.pdbx_strand_id
1 'polypeptide(L)'
;MTAGNTLCLFGLHWFEKEPSEKELIKETGSHKAFWSEGIQKGVKHCVRSGCPATKKVWRTGWVGIGGKGTRWKKVDEEKEAYIDSLPIM
;
A
#
# COMPACT_ATOMS: atom_id res chain seq x y z
N MET A 1 -21.58 7.45 -19.92
CA MET A 1 -20.18 7.43 -19.42
C MET A 1 -19.80 8.87 -19.09
N THR A 2 -19.49 9.17 -17.83
CA THR A 2 -19.10 10.54 -17.42
C THR A 2 -17.70 10.86 -17.95
N ALA A 3 -17.44 12.12 -18.29
CA ALA A 3 -16.18 12.59 -18.88
C ALA A 3 -14.91 12.21 -18.07
N GLY A 4 -15.07 11.89 -16.78
CA GLY A 4 -13.98 11.38 -15.94
C GLY A 4 -13.44 10.02 -16.40
N ASN A 5 -14.26 9.13 -16.97
CA ASN A 5 -13.83 7.79 -17.39
C ASN A 5 -12.96 7.84 -18.66
N THR A 6 -13.14 8.84 -19.51
CA THR A 6 -12.37 8.99 -20.75
C THR A 6 -10.88 9.18 -20.45
N LEU A 7 -10.53 9.89 -19.37
CA LEU A 7 -9.13 10.05 -18.94
C LEU A 7 -8.50 8.73 -18.46
N CYS A 8 -9.31 7.81 -17.90
CA CYS A 8 -8.81 6.48 -17.56
C CYS A 8 -8.47 5.66 -18.81
N LEU A 9 -9.16 5.87 -19.93
CA LEU A 9 -8.88 5.18 -21.20
C LEU A 9 -7.50 5.58 -21.77
N PHE A 10 -7.02 6.78 -21.45
CA PHE A 10 -5.69 7.28 -21.82
C PHE A 10 -4.61 6.95 -20.77
N GLY A 11 -4.89 6.08 -19.79
CA GLY A 11 -3.93 5.71 -18.74
C GLY A 11 -3.73 6.76 -17.64
N LEU A 12 -4.45 7.88 -17.69
CA LEU A 12 -4.35 8.96 -16.69
C LEU A 12 -5.22 8.63 -15.47
N HIS A 13 -4.76 7.70 -14.63
CA HIS A 13 -5.49 7.27 -13.44
C HIS A 13 -5.21 8.15 -12.22
N TRP A 14 -6.26 8.45 -11.47
CA TRP A 14 -6.14 9.08 -10.15
C TRP A 14 -6.44 8.05 -9.08
N PHE A 15 -5.46 7.73 -8.25
CA PHE A 15 -5.59 6.67 -7.24
C PHE A 15 -5.97 7.23 -5.86
N GLU A 16 -6.66 6.43 -5.07
CA GLU A 16 -7.01 6.76 -3.68
C GLU A 16 -5.78 7.17 -2.87
N LYS A 17 -5.97 8.08 -1.91
CA LYS A 17 -4.87 8.52 -1.04
C LYS A 17 -4.41 7.37 -0.14
N GLU A 18 -5.36 6.64 0.43
CA GLU A 18 -5.13 5.44 1.24
C GLU A 18 -5.42 4.16 0.45
N PRO A 19 -4.76 3.04 0.78
CA PRO A 19 -5.13 1.74 0.22
C PRO A 19 -6.43 1.26 0.86
N SER A 20 -7.32 0.69 0.05
CA SER A 20 -8.57 0.05 0.47
C SER A 20 -8.29 -1.30 1.14
N GLU A 21 -7.39 -2.07 0.56
CA GLU A 21 -6.97 -3.40 1.02
C GLU A 21 -5.56 -3.29 1.59
N LYS A 22 -5.37 -3.82 2.79
CA LYS A 22 -4.12 -3.71 3.57
C LYS A 22 -3.79 -5.04 4.21
N GLU A 23 -2.59 -5.53 3.96
CA GLU A 23 -2.08 -6.79 4.51
C GLU A 23 -0.69 -6.54 5.10
N LEU A 24 -0.52 -6.80 6.39
CA LEU A 24 0.78 -6.71 7.05
C LEU A 24 1.59 -7.97 6.69
N ILE A 25 2.74 -7.78 6.04
CA ILE A 25 3.56 -8.88 5.53
C ILE A 25 4.67 -9.25 6.51
N LYS A 26 5.27 -8.24 7.15
CA LYS A 26 6.45 -8.46 8.01
C LYS A 26 6.56 -7.42 9.11
N GLU A 27 7.00 -7.86 10.28
CA GLU A 27 7.54 -6.99 11.32
C GLU A 27 9.08 -7.09 11.29
N THR A 28 9.78 -5.97 11.13
CA THR A 28 11.24 -5.88 10.97
C THR A 28 11.98 -5.53 12.27
N GLY A 29 11.28 -5.26 13.37
CA GLY A 29 11.86 -4.88 14.66
C GLY A 29 11.59 -5.86 15.78
N SER A 30 12.66 -6.31 16.46
CA SER A 30 12.66 -7.36 17.48
C SER A 30 11.95 -6.98 18.79
N HIS A 31 11.22 -7.96 19.34
CA HIS A 31 10.73 -8.09 20.72
C HIS A 31 11.43 -7.19 21.75
N LYS A 32 10.76 -6.09 22.16
CA LYS A 32 10.85 -5.43 23.50
C LYS A 32 10.13 -4.08 23.56
N ALA A 33 9.85 -3.43 22.43
CA ALA A 33 9.12 -2.16 22.39
C ALA A 33 7.65 -2.38 22.00
N PHE A 34 6.73 -1.58 22.54
CA PHE A 34 5.30 -1.56 22.19
C PHE A 34 5.01 -1.31 20.70
N TRP A 35 6.05 -1.04 19.90
CA TRP A 35 6.02 -0.74 18.47
C TRP A 35 7.18 -1.45 17.76
N SER A 36 6.91 -2.07 16.62
CA SER A 36 7.91 -2.58 15.67
C SER A 36 7.79 -1.84 14.34
N GLU A 37 8.86 -1.77 13.55
CA GLU A 37 8.72 -1.37 12.16
C GLU A 37 8.07 -2.53 11.40
N GLY A 38 7.13 -2.22 10.51
CA GLY A 38 6.37 -3.20 9.76
C GLY A 38 6.30 -2.82 8.29
N ILE A 39 6.23 -3.84 7.43
CA ILE A 39 6.03 -3.73 6.00
C ILE A 39 4.60 -4.18 5.70
N GLN A 40 3.82 -3.28 5.12
CA GLN A 40 2.45 -3.52 4.71
C GLN A 40 2.33 -3.40 3.20
N LYS A 41 1.68 -4.39 2.61
CA LYS A 41 1.19 -4.35 1.23
C LYS A 41 -0.20 -3.76 1.21
N GLY A 42 -0.52 -2.96 0.20
CA GLY A 42 -1.89 -2.54 -0.03
C GLY A 42 -2.20 -2.27 -1.49
N VAL A 43 -3.48 -2.12 -1.76
CA VAL A 43 -4.01 -1.83 -3.11
C VAL A 43 -4.74 -0.50 -3.07
N LYS A 44 -4.45 0.36 -4.05
CA LYS A 44 -5.22 1.58 -4.30
C LYS A 44 -6.08 1.39 -5.53
N HIS A 45 -7.34 1.80 -5.47
CA HIS A 45 -8.20 1.85 -6.65
C HIS A 45 -8.16 3.24 -7.27
N CYS A 46 -8.50 3.32 -8.54
CA CYS A 46 -8.79 4.59 -9.16
C CYS A 46 -10.05 5.20 -8.52
N VAL A 47 -9.98 6.46 -8.08
CA VAL A 47 -11.11 7.17 -7.45
C VAL A 47 -12.28 7.41 -8.41
N ARG A 48 -12.08 7.20 -9.71
CA ARG A 48 -13.11 7.40 -10.72
C ARG A 48 -14.05 6.20 -10.73
N SER A 49 -15.35 6.48 -10.58
CA SER A 49 -16.39 5.46 -10.49
C SER A 49 -16.40 4.52 -11.70
N GLY A 50 -16.36 3.22 -11.44
CA GLY A 50 -16.38 2.16 -12.47
C GLY A 50 -15.05 1.92 -13.18
N CYS A 51 -13.95 2.58 -12.78
CA CYS A 51 -12.63 2.29 -13.30
C CYS A 51 -12.00 1.09 -12.57
N PRO A 52 -11.66 -0.02 -13.27
CA PRO A 52 -11.07 -1.20 -12.62
C PRO A 52 -9.57 -1.06 -12.34
N ALA A 53 -8.95 0.08 -12.66
CA ALA A 53 -7.51 0.26 -12.52
C ALA A 53 -7.10 0.24 -11.04
N THR A 54 -6.14 -0.63 -10.72
CA THR A 54 -5.55 -0.77 -9.38
C THR A 54 -4.05 -0.53 -9.43
N LYS A 55 -3.50 -0.06 -8.31
CA LYS A 55 -2.06 0.08 -8.11
C LYS A 55 -1.68 -0.57 -6.80
N LYS A 56 -0.82 -1.59 -6.86
CA LYS A 56 -0.15 -2.14 -5.69
C LYS A 56 0.77 -1.08 -5.11
N VAL A 57 0.77 -0.94 -3.80
CA VAL A 57 1.65 -0.03 -3.06
C VAL A 57 2.22 -0.73 -1.86
N TRP A 58 3.50 -0.50 -1.61
CA TRP A 58 4.15 -0.95 -0.40
C TRP A 58 4.37 0.22 0.53
N ARG A 59 4.20 -0.04 1.83
CA ARG A 59 4.38 0.97 2.86
C ARG A 59 5.18 0.39 4.01
N THR A 60 6.06 1.21 4.58
CA THR A 60 6.74 0.92 5.84
C THR A 60 6.23 1.86 6.90
N GLY A 61 6.06 1.38 8.12
CA GLY A 61 5.55 2.18 9.23
C GLY A 61 5.73 1.49 10.55
N TRP A 62 5.48 2.21 11.64
CA TRP A 62 5.47 1.62 12.96
C TRP A 62 4.13 0.95 13.22
N VAL A 63 4.16 -0.33 13.61
CA VAL A 63 3.00 -1.13 14.02
C VAL A 63 3.08 -1.39 15.51
N GLY A 64 1.99 -1.10 16.23
CA GLY A 64 1.88 -1.39 17.66
C GLY A 64 1.41 -2.83 17.91
N ILE A 65 1.60 -3.30 19.14
CA ILE A 65 0.99 -4.56 19.62
C ILE A 65 -0.53 -4.50 19.37
N GLY A 66 -1.06 -5.37 18.51
CA GLY A 66 -2.46 -5.37 18.08
C GLY A 66 -2.75 -4.74 16.70
N GLY A 67 -1.71 -4.49 15.87
CA GLY A 67 -1.86 -4.20 14.43
C GLY A 67 -2.27 -2.76 14.09
N LYS A 68 -2.41 -1.87 15.08
CA LYS A 68 -2.67 -0.44 14.83
C LYS A 68 -1.34 0.27 14.57
N GLY A 69 -1.11 0.66 13.31
CA GLY A 69 0.05 1.45 12.91
C GLY A 69 -0.28 2.95 12.86
N THR A 70 0.63 3.81 13.34
CA THR A 70 0.36 5.24 13.53
C THR A 70 0.93 6.15 12.43
N ARG A 71 1.89 5.69 11.61
CA ARG A 71 2.29 6.44 10.40
C ARG A 71 2.95 5.55 9.35
N TRP A 72 2.23 5.28 8.27
CA TRP A 72 2.71 4.56 7.10
C TRP A 72 3.33 5.52 6.09
N LYS A 73 4.56 5.26 5.68
CA LYS A 73 5.26 5.95 4.59
C LYS A 73 5.27 5.06 3.35
N LYS A 74 5.13 5.66 2.17
CA LYS A 74 5.29 4.93 0.91
C LYS A 74 6.73 4.41 0.81
N VAL A 75 6.88 3.20 0.29
CA VAL A 75 8.18 2.62 -0.05
C VAL A 75 8.53 3.04 -1.48
N ASP A 76 9.80 3.36 -1.72
CA ASP A 76 10.30 3.72 -3.04
C ASP A 76 10.39 2.47 -3.94
N GLU A 77 10.29 2.63 -5.26
CA GLU A 77 10.14 1.53 -6.22
C GLU A 77 11.24 0.46 -6.13
N GLU A 78 12.49 0.87 -5.89
CA GLU A 78 13.61 -0.09 -5.67
C GLU A 78 13.39 -0.99 -4.46
N LYS A 79 12.84 -0.41 -3.37
CA LYS A 79 12.50 -1.17 -2.17
C LYS A 79 11.22 -1.97 -2.36
N GLU A 80 10.26 -1.51 -3.18
CA GLU A 80 9.09 -2.29 -3.56
C GLU A 80 9.52 -3.57 -4.30
N ALA A 81 10.42 -3.46 -5.29
CA ALA A 81 10.95 -4.60 -6.04
C ALA A 81 11.74 -5.57 -5.15
N TYR A 82 12.56 -5.04 -4.23
CA TYR A 82 13.25 -5.86 -3.24
C TYR A 82 12.25 -6.61 -2.34
N ILE A 83 11.21 -5.95 -1.84
CA ILE A 83 10.20 -6.58 -0.98
C ILE A 83 9.37 -7.62 -1.74
N ASP A 84 9.00 -7.35 -3.00
CA ASP A 84 8.32 -8.32 -3.88
C ASP A 84 9.17 -9.58 -4.11
N SER A 85 10.50 -9.47 -4.01
CA SER A 85 11.42 -10.62 -4.11
C SER A 85 11.56 -11.43 -2.83
N LEU A 86 11.08 -10.92 -1.69
CA LEU A 86 11.15 -11.64 -0.42
C LEU A 86 10.09 -12.74 -0.37
N PRO A 87 10.39 -13.91 0.22
CA PRO A 87 9.39 -14.96 0.40
C PRO A 87 8.26 -14.45 1.30
N ILE A 88 7.01 -14.70 0.87
CA ILE A 88 5.81 -14.50 1.69
C ILE A 88 5.90 -15.54 2.83
N MET A 89 5.81 -15.07 4.08
CA MET A 89 5.73 -15.94 5.26
C MET A 89 4.29 -16.38 5.50
#